data_AF-A0A6P7KKY1-F1
#
_entry.id   AF-A0A6P7KKY1-F1
#
_cell.length_a   1.000
_cell.length_b   1.000
_cell.length_c   1.000
_cell.angle_alpha   90.00
_cell.angle_beta   90.00
_cell.angle_gamma   90.00
#
_symmetry.space_group_name_H-M   'P 1'
#
loop_
_entity.id
_entity.type
_entity.pdbx_description
1 polymer ?
#
loop_
_entity_poly.entity_id
_entity_poly.type
_entity_poly.pdbx_seq_one_letter_code
_entity_poly.pdbx_strand_id
1 'polypeptide(L)'
;MKTRLPDVPPPFSSGIVSAPPELLSVESQRCVGRFVCFSQLQQCVWKEGGNFTEMDLVVVLLLLCGAPVVRGYGSGLVMDSCEDMRPRHGQNSPQTGSSPFTIITEKSTYSAGEDVKVKLQAPASTPFTGFLLEAREVGSQTPVGSYTVTDGQARLLTCSQRPNSAVSHRSNSAKTNIQVLWRSGTSGDMKNIEFHASFVQTYSTFWVDVKSPVLNFTGRSSQPGISSADCGVSKVCLSKPSNCDPSVSSDCFFMSAMLSSPDGAAVRYELAGPSGGYISFGFSDDQHMGSDDIYICGVGSSGLVELQHAFSTGETAPGLLPLGNVSGVETSMEQGVIRCSFTTINIISTQRTSGFNQTYYLMFAHGPSSNGRIQFHTGTFISSEKVDISRPQAVQQSGQPYIIRAHGALMLTAWMTTASLGMMVARYLKGALTGKNLFGKDVWFVVHVAVMTVTVAATIIAFILAFSHARDWSGGAHPVLGCLVMILSILQPVGALLRCGPQHPKRFLFNWSHALNGAAIKVAAIFTGLERIDSSADQWMMKVMGGFVGWEALCYTLQEAHFRWRVHSTDTSTTVLESNKIDGLLMVLFLLGNLPFLVALLVGIGMSEDD
;
A
#
# COMPACT_ATOMS: atom_id res chain seq x y z
N MET A 1 -18.75 -53.93 67.59
CA MET A 1 -19.35 -52.59 67.83
C MET A 1 -19.72 -52.02 66.47
N LYS A 2 -21.02 -51.88 66.15
CA LYS A 2 -21.76 -50.59 66.10
C LYS A 2 -20.97 -49.55 65.27
N THR A 3 -21.48 -48.94 64.19
CA THR A 3 -22.85 -48.47 63.92
C THR A 3 -22.95 -47.87 62.51
N ARG A 4 -24.11 -48.10 61.86
CA ARG A 4 -24.93 -47.20 60.99
C ARG A 4 -24.29 -46.08 60.12
N LEU A 5 -24.55 -46.21 58.80
CA LEU A 5 -24.99 -45.23 57.75
C LEU A 5 -25.39 -43.79 58.18
N PRO A 6 -25.49 -42.78 57.27
CA PRO A 6 -25.48 -42.79 55.78
C PRO A 6 -24.67 -41.64 55.09
N ASP A 7 -24.87 -41.52 53.77
CA ASP A 7 -24.64 -40.37 52.85
C ASP A 7 -23.45 -40.40 51.86
N VAL A 8 -23.76 -40.93 50.66
CA VAL A 8 -23.70 -40.32 49.29
C VAL A 8 -22.47 -39.50 48.87
N PRO A 9 -22.07 -39.55 47.57
CA PRO A 9 -21.74 -40.66 46.64
C PRO A 9 -20.20 -40.59 46.35
N PRO A 10 -19.49 -41.35 45.45
CA PRO A 10 -19.55 -41.27 43.96
C PRO A 10 -19.05 -42.59 43.27
N PRO A 11 -18.09 -42.61 42.30
CA PRO A 11 -18.23 -42.61 40.84
C PRO A 11 -17.69 -43.91 40.16
N PHE A 12 -18.23 -44.35 39.02
CA PHE A 12 -17.61 -45.42 38.18
C PHE A 12 -18.14 -45.24 36.75
N SER A 13 -17.41 -45.15 35.64
CA SER A 13 -16.10 -45.64 35.17
C SER A 13 -15.92 -47.17 35.18
N SER A 14 -15.97 -47.79 34.00
CA SER A 14 -15.35 -49.08 33.66
C SER A 14 -15.40 -49.17 32.13
N GLY A 15 -14.30 -49.25 31.39
CA GLY A 15 -13.23 -50.25 31.44
C GLY A 15 -13.33 -51.02 30.13
N ILE A 16 -12.40 -50.96 29.16
CA ILE A 16 -11.02 -51.48 29.17
C ILE A 16 -10.94 -52.95 29.65
N VAL A 17 -10.81 -53.80 28.62
CA VAL A 17 -9.86 -54.93 28.46
C VAL A 17 -10.18 -56.28 29.12
N SER A 18 -10.34 -57.28 28.25
CA SER A 18 -9.61 -58.57 28.26
C SER A 18 -9.96 -59.31 26.97
N ALA A 19 -9.08 -59.43 25.97
CA ALA A 19 -7.95 -60.36 25.86
C ALA A 19 -8.30 -61.60 24.97
N PRO A 20 -7.31 -62.23 24.31
CA PRO A 20 -7.37 -62.86 22.97
C PRO A 20 -7.41 -64.42 23.10
N PRO A 21 -6.94 -65.29 22.17
CA PRO A 21 -6.32 -65.15 20.83
C PRO A 21 -6.76 -66.18 19.75
N GLU A 22 -6.26 -65.99 18.51
CA GLU A 22 -5.63 -66.99 17.60
C GLU A 22 -5.63 -66.40 16.15
N LEU A 23 -4.51 -65.89 15.60
CA LEU A 23 -3.31 -66.50 14.98
C LEU A 23 -3.44 -66.76 13.46
N LEU A 24 -2.40 -66.26 12.73
CA LEU A 24 -1.96 -66.52 11.34
C LEU A 24 -2.69 -65.69 10.26
N SER A 25 -2.07 -65.06 9.24
CA SER A 25 -0.69 -65.04 8.70
C SER A 25 -0.63 -63.86 7.69
N VAL A 26 0.38 -62.97 7.73
CA VAL A 26 1.57 -62.87 6.84
C VAL A 26 1.30 -62.42 5.39
N GLU A 27 2.20 -61.51 4.94
CA GLU A 27 2.51 -61.00 3.58
C GLU A 27 1.59 -59.90 3.01
N SER A 28 2.03 -58.69 2.61
CA SER A 28 3.26 -58.11 2.04
C SER A 28 2.97 -57.59 0.63
N GLN A 29 3.39 -56.33 0.40
CA GLN A 29 3.76 -55.70 -0.87
C GLN A 29 2.72 -54.99 -1.76
N ARG A 30 2.96 -53.67 -1.81
CA ARG A 30 3.18 -52.81 -2.99
C ARG A 30 2.01 -52.60 -3.97
N CYS A 31 1.52 -51.37 -3.99
CA CYS A 31 0.87 -50.77 -5.16
C CYS A 31 1.85 -49.89 -5.93
N VAL A 32 2.03 -50.23 -7.21
CA VAL A 32 2.55 -49.37 -8.28
C VAL A 32 1.42 -49.20 -9.30
N GLY A 33 1.12 -47.96 -9.69
CA GLY A 33 0.67 -47.63 -11.06
C GLY A 33 -0.80 -47.86 -11.46
N ARG A 34 -1.56 -46.75 -11.50
CA ARG A 34 -2.75 -46.39 -12.31
C ARG A 34 -3.10 -47.26 -13.54
N PHE A 35 -4.39 -47.54 -13.74
CA PHE A 35 -5.10 -47.35 -15.03
C PHE A 35 -6.63 -47.17 -14.86
N VAL A 36 -7.10 -46.08 -15.46
CA VAL A 36 -8.42 -45.64 -15.99
C VAL A 36 -9.51 -46.73 -16.16
N CYS A 37 -10.75 -46.54 -15.68
CA CYS A 37 -11.88 -45.89 -16.41
C CYS A 37 -13.25 -46.17 -15.76
N PHE A 38 -14.04 -45.11 -15.64
CA PHE A 38 -15.48 -45.12 -15.37
C PHE A 38 -16.24 -45.67 -16.58
N SER A 39 -17.20 -46.57 -16.36
CA SER A 39 -18.37 -46.68 -17.24
C SER A 39 -19.53 -47.42 -16.57
N GLN A 40 -20.74 -46.90 -16.85
CA GLN A 40 -22.07 -47.56 -16.83
C GLN A 40 -23.03 -47.21 -15.67
N LEU A 41 -23.84 -46.17 -15.96
CA LEU A 41 -25.29 -45.98 -15.74
C LEU A 41 -25.91 -46.40 -14.39
N GLN A 42 -26.41 -45.48 -13.56
CA GLN A 42 -27.64 -44.69 -13.72
C GLN A 42 -28.91 -45.54 -13.72
N GLN A 43 -29.59 -45.62 -12.56
CA GLN A 43 -31.00 -45.24 -12.41
C GLN A 43 -31.49 -45.32 -10.95
N CYS A 44 -32.46 -44.44 -10.67
CA CYS A 44 -33.32 -44.34 -9.48
C CYS A 44 -32.70 -43.72 -8.22
N VAL A 45 -32.84 -42.39 -8.08
CA VAL A 45 -33.75 -41.76 -7.09
C VAL A 45 -34.02 -40.31 -7.54
N TRP A 46 -35.28 -40.02 -7.90
CA TRP A 46 -35.87 -38.68 -7.90
C TRP A 46 -37.29 -38.78 -7.34
N LYS A 47 -37.53 -38.12 -6.20
CA LYS A 47 -38.79 -37.61 -5.64
C LYS A 47 -38.39 -37.06 -4.25
N GLU A 48 -38.49 -35.79 -3.87
CA GLU A 48 -39.29 -34.62 -4.26
C GLU A 48 -38.37 -33.38 -4.02
N GLY A 49 -38.12 -32.46 -4.94
CA GLY A 49 -38.99 -31.29 -5.21
C GLY A 49 -38.52 -29.99 -4.51
N GLY A 50 -37.37 -29.41 -4.89
CA GLY A 50 -36.97 -28.04 -4.48
C GLY A 50 -35.54 -27.63 -4.92
N ASN A 51 -35.43 -26.61 -5.77
CA ASN A 51 -34.24 -26.23 -6.55
C ASN A 51 -33.01 -25.79 -5.72
N PHE A 52 -31.86 -26.47 -5.92
CA PHE A 52 -30.51 -25.96 -5.69
C PHE A 52 -30.08 -25.09 -6.90
N THR A 53 -29.66 -23.84 -6.70
CA THR A 53 -29.19 -22.97 -7.79
C THR A 53 -27.72 -22.61 -7.63
N GLU A 54 -26.93 -22.91 -8.66
CA GLU A 54 -25.59 -22.47 -9.13
C GLU A 54 -24.53 -21.78 -8.23
N MET A 55 -24.84 -21.15 -7.09
CA MET A 55 -23.84 -20.44 -6.27
C MET A 55 -22.93 -21.35 -5.45
N ASP A 56 -23.38 -22.53 -5.04
CA ASP A 56 -22.59 -23.44 -4.20
C ASP A 56 -21.44 -24.12 -4.97
N LEU A 57 -21.53 -24.19 -6.31
CA LEU A 57 -20.50 -24.81 -7.16
C LEU A 57 -19.28 -23.89 -7.37
N VAL A 58 -19.49 -22.57 -7.36
CA VAL A 58 -18.44 -21.56 -7.58
C VAL A 58 -17.49 -21.47 -6.38
N VAL A 59 -18.03 -21.63 -5.16
CA VAL A 59 -17.26 -21.57 -3.91
C VAL A 59 -16.33 -22.78 -3.76
N VAL A 60 -16.75 -23.96 -4.24
CA VAL A 60 -15.93 -25.19 -4.23
C VAL A 60 -14.85 -25.16 -5.32
N LEU A 61 -15.12 -24.57 -6.49
CA LEU A 61 -14.14 -24.44 -7.58
C LEU A 61 -13.01 -23.44 -7.26
N LEU A 62 -13.29 -22.38 -6.49
CA LEU A 62 -12.28 -21.38 -6.11
C LEU A 62 -11.28 -21.89 -5.06
N LEU A 63 -11.65 -22.88 -4.24
CA LEU A 63 -10.79 -23.46 -3.20
C LEU A 63 -9.83 -24.55 -3.70
N LEU A 64 -10.02 -25.06 -4.92
CA LEU A 64 -9.20 -26.15 -5.50
C LEU A 64 -8.04 -25.67 -6.40
N CYS A 65 -7.91 -24.35 -6.67
CA CYS A 65 -6.86 -23.79 -7.52
C CYS A 65 -5.54 -23.41 -6.77
N GLY A 66 -5.36 -23.87 -5.53
CA GLY A 66 -4.31 -23.38 -4.62
C GLY A 66 -3.03 -24.22 -4.45
N ALA A 67 -2.67 -25.14 -5.34
CA ALA A 67 -1.43 -25.91 -5.21
C ALA A 67 -0.53 -25.79 -6.46
N PRO A 68 0.60 -25.05 -6.41
CA PRO A 68 1.54 -25.04 -7.53
C PRO A 68 2.39 -26.32 -7.51
N VAL A 69 2.24 -27.14 -8.55
CA VAL A 69 3.19 -28.20 -8.89
C VAL A 69 4.41 -27.55 -9.56
N VAL A 70 5.53 -27.42 -8.84
CA VAL A 70 6.78 -26.91 -9.42
C VAL A 70 7.48 -28.04 -10.17
N ARG A 71 7.37 -28.05 -11.51
CA ARG A 71 8.31 -28.74 -12.40
C ARG A 71 9.24 -27.68 -13.01
N GLY A 72 10.54 -27.84 -12.82
CA GLY A 72 11.57 -26.92 -13.31
C GLY A 72 11.61 -26.85 -14.83
N TYR A 73 10.94 -25.85 -15.40
CA TYR A 73 11.13 -25.38 -16.77
C TYR A 73 12.04 -24.15 -16.75
N GLY A 74 12.65 -23.82 -17.90
CA GLY A 74 13.69 -22.79 -18.14
C GLY A 74 13.31 -21.34 -17.80
N SER A 75 12.82 -21.15 -16.59
CA SER A 75 12.32 -19.94 -15.94
C SER A 75 13.45 -19.11 -15.31
N GLY A 76 14.68 -19.63 -15.39
CA GLY A 76 15.91 -19.10 -14.80
C GLY A 76 15.90 -18.93 -13.29
N LEU A 77 15.00 -19.60 -12.55
CA LEU A 77 15.06 -19.71 -11.09
C LEU A 77 16.16 -20.71 -10.67
N VAL A 78 17.43 -20.31 -10.82
CA VAL A 78 18.61 -21.17 -10.67
C VAL A 78 19.44 -20.87 -9.42
N MET A 79 18.77 -20.54 -8.30
CA MET A 79 19.45 -20.17 -7.04
C MET A 79 20.39 -21.26 -6.51
N ASP A 80 20.09 -22.53 -6.76
CA ASP A 80 20.96 -23.66 -6.36
C ASP A 80 22.29 -23.71 -7.13
N SER A 81 22.43 -22.89 -8.19
CA SER A 81 23.63 -22.81 -9.04
C SER A 81 24.52 -21.62 -8.69
N CYS A 82 24.19 -20.80 -7.70
CA CYS A 82 24.99 -19.61 -7.37
C CYS A 82 26.40 -19.95 -6.87
N GLU A 83 26.54 -21.01 -6.08
CA GLU A 83 27.81 -21.36 -5.43
C GLU A 83 28.89 -21.75 -6.46
N ASP A 84 28.56 -22.66 -7.37
CA ASP A 84 29.47 -23.23 -8.36
C ASP A 84 29.26 -22.69 -9.79
N MET A 85 28.33 -21.73 -9.95
CA MET A 85 27.87 -21.20 -11.23
C MET A 85 27.36 -22.28 -12.20
N ARG A 86 27.12 -23.52 -11.75
CA ARG A 86 26.90 -24.65 -12.66
C ARG A 86 25.41 -24.96 -12.84
N PRO A 87 24.88 -24.91 -14.08
CA PRO A 87 23.49 -25.28 -14.32
C PRO A 87 23.27 -26.77 -13.99
N ARG A 88 22.14 -27.07 -13.33
CA ARG A 88 21.76 -28.42 -12.90
C ARG A 88 21.14 -29.23 -14.06
N HIS A 89 21.93 -29.47 -15.10
CA HIS A 89 21.51 -30.19 -16.32
C HIS A 89 21.86 -31.70 -16.26
N GLY A 90 21.50 -32.35 -15.16
CA GLY A 90 21.78 -33.78 -14.96
C GLY A 90 23.28 -34.09 -14.90
N GLN A 91 23.71 -35.11 -15.64
CA GLN A 91 25.11 -35.59 -15.67
C GLN A 91 26.01 -34.82 -16.65
N ASN A 92 25.49 -33.79 -17.33
CA ASN A 92 26.27 -33.03 -18.30
C ASN A 92 27.36 -32.18 -17.61
N SER A 93 28.53 -32.08 -18.24
CA SER A 93 29.66 -31.27 -17.77
C SER A 93 29.82 -29.97 -18.59
N PRO A 94 30.41 -28.91 -18.01
CA PRO A 94 30.75 -27.70 -18.76
C PRO A 94 31.68 -27.99 -19.94
N GLN A 95 31.59 -27.16 -20.97
CA GLN A 95 32.50 -27.20 -22.11
C GLN A 95 33.91 -26.74 -21.69
N THR A 96 34.95 -27.40 -22.20
CA THR A 96 36.36 -27.10 -21.90
C THR A 96 37.00 -26.10 -22.87
N GLY A 97 36.39 -25.88 -24.04
CA GLY A 97 36.83 -24.88 -25.00
C GLY A 97 36.44 -23.45 -24.59
N SER A 98 37.09 -22.44 -25.19
CA SER A 98 36.78 -21.03 -24.95
C SER A 98 35.30 -20.72 -25.21
N SER A 99 34.69 -19.92 -24.34
CA SER A 99 33.29 -19.51 -24.51
C SER A 99 33.14 -18.59 -25.73
N PRO A 100 32.12 -18.80 -26.59
CA PRO A 100 31.78 -17.86 -27.65
C PRO A 100 31.08 -16.60 -27.10
N PHE A 101 30.66 -16.62 -25.83
CA PHE A 101 29.92 -15.55 -25.17
C PHE A 101 30.86 -14.68 -24.34
N THR A 102 30.56 -13.38 -24.26
CA THR A 102 31.42 -12.41 -23.57
C THR A 102 30.61 -11.51 -22.65
N ILE A 103 31.29 -11.02 -21.61
CA ILE A 103 30.76 -10.01 -20.70
C ILE A 103 31.49 -8.71 -20.98
N ILE A 104 30.74 -7.66 -21.28
CA ILE A 104 31.26 -6.33 -21.62
C ILE A 104 30.71 -5.33 -20.61
N THR A 105 31.60 -4.58 -19.98
CA THR A 105 31.26 -3.47 -19.09
C THR A 105 31.41 -2.15 -19.83
N GLU A 106 30.57 -1.15 -19.51
CA GLU A 106 30.66 0.18 -20.12
C GLU A 106 31.93 0.94 -19.74
N LYS A 107 32.50 0.62 -18.57
CA LYS A 107 33.71 1.24 -18.02
C LYS A 107 34.69 0.14 -17.56
N SER A 108 35.93 0.53 -17.30
CA SER A 108 36.98 -0.33 -16.70
C SER A 108 37.26 0.00 -15.22
N THR A 109 36.56 1.00 -14.68
CA THR A 109 36.72 1.53 -13.32
C THR A 109 35.34 1.76 -12.70
N TYR A 110 35.27 1.78 -11.37
CA TYR A 110 34.04 2.08 -10.63
C TYR A 110 34.32 2.72 -9.27
N SER A 111 33.31 3.42 -8.76
CA SER A 111 33.30 4.07 -7.46
C SER A 111 32.22 3.50 -6.52
N ALA A 112 32.32 3.77 -5.22
CA ALA A 112 31.32 3.32 -4.24
C ALA A 112 29.93 3.91 -4.55
N GLY A 113 28.89 3.07 -4.54
CA GLY A 113 27.52 3.46 -4.90
C GLY A 113 27.27 3.76 -6.38
N GLU A 114 28.27 3.62 -7.26
CA GLU A 114 28.13 3.88 -8.69
C GLU A 114 27.39 2.74 -9.40
N ASP A 115 26.61 3.11 -10.42
CA ASP A 115 25.96 2.19 -11.34
C ASP A 115 26.83 1.95 -12.59
N VAL A 116 27.07 0.68 -12.92
CA VAL A 116 27.85 0.24 -14.08
C VAL A 116 26.98 -0.65 -14.96
N LYS A 117 26.88 -0.28 -16.24
CA LYS A 117 26.15 -1.07 -17.24
C LYS A 117 26.97 -2.28 -17.67
N VAL A 118 26.35 -3.46 -17.59
CA VAL A 118 26.96 -4.75 -17.94
C VAL A 118 26.14 -5.39 -19.05
N LYS A 119 26.83 -5.88 -20.08
CA LYS A 119 26.24 -6.53 -21.26
C LYS A 119 26.76 -7.95 -21.40
N LEU A 120 25.85 -8.89 -21.64
CA LEU A 120 26.17 -10.26 -22.04
C LEU A 120 25.95 -10.37 -23.54
N GLN A 121 27.01 -10.70 -24.29
CA GLN A 121 26.97 -10.66 -25.75
C GLN A 121 27.32 -12.01 -26.38
N ALA A 122 26.54 -12.38 -27.40
CA ALA A 122 26.73 -13.56 -28.22
C ALA A 122 26.94 -13.20 -29.71
N PRO A 123 27.69 -14.01 -30.47
CA PRO A 123 27.70 -13.94 -31.92
C PRO A 123 26.30 -14.20 -32.50
N ALA A 124 25.94 -13.51 -33.58
CA ALA A 124 24.61 -13.62 -34.20
C ALA A 124 24.27 -15.05 -34.65
N SER A 125 25.28 -15.86 -35.00
CA SER A 125 25.14 -17.26 -35.41
C SER A 125 24.92 -18.25 -34.26
N THR A 126 25.23 -17.87 -33.02
CA THR A 126 25.23 -18.78 -31.86
C THR A 126 24.62 -18.09 -30.63
N PRO A 127 23.28 -18.04 -30.49
CA PRO A 127 22.63 -17.45 -29.32
C PRO A 127 22.73 -18.35 -28.08
N PHE A 128 22.64 -17.76 -26.89
CA PHE A 128 22.43 -18.50 -25.64
C PHE A 128 20.95 -18.50 -25.25
N THR A 129 20.49 -19.55 -24.57
CA THR A 129 19.10 -19.72 -24.13
C THR A 129 18.94 -19.44 -22.63
N GLY A 130 20.00 -19.64 -21.85
CA GLY A 130 20.03 -19.35 -20.42
C GLY A 130 21.35 -18.73 -19.99
N PHE A 131 21.32 -17.99 -18.90
CA PHE A 131 22.50 -17.45 -18.25
C PHE A 131 22.30 -17.32 -16.74
N LEU A 132 23.41 -17.21 -16.00
CA LEU A 132 23.51 -16.78 -14.61
C LEU A 132 24.68 -15.80 -14.52
N LEU A 133 24.49 -14.62 -13.94
CA LEU A 133 25.48 -13.54 -13.83
C LEU A 133 25.62 -13.09 -12.38
N GLU A 134 26.85 -12.98 -11.90
CA GLU A 134 27.22 -12.46 -10.59
C GLU A 134 28.44 -11.53 -10.69
N ALA A 135 28.59 -10.61 -9.73
CA ALA A 135 29.80 -9.82 -9.56
C ALA A 135 30.53 -10.32 -8.32
N ARG A 136 31.84 -10.56 -8.40
CA ARG A 136 32.65 -11.08 -7.29
C ARG A 136 33.90 -10.23 -7.13
N GLU A 137 34.39 -10.12 -5.90
CA GLU A 137 35.73 -9.54 -5.67
C GLU A 137 36.77 -10.41 -6.36
N VAL A 138 37.81 -9.78 -6.94
CA VAL A 138 38.91 -10.52 -7.56
C VAL A 138 39.57 -11.43 -6.50
N GLY A 139 39.54 -12.74 -6.74
CA GLY A 139 40.07 -13.75 -5.82
C GLY A 139 39.09 -14.25 -4.76
N SER A 140 37.83 -13.79 -4.76
CA SER A 140 36.76 -14.28 -3.88
C SER A 140 35.65 -15.00 -4.66
N GLN A 141 34.87 -15.82 -3.95
CA GLN A 141 33.66 -16.47 -4.46
C GLN A 141 32.38 -15.79 -3.97
N THR A 142 32.48 -14.83 -3.06
CA THR A 142 31.30 -14.13 -2.52
C THR A 142 30.80 -13.05 -3.48
N PRO A 143 29.48 -13.01 -3.76
CA PRO A 143 28.90 -11.99 -4.62
C PRO A 143 28.88 -10.62 -3.93
N VAL A 144 29.11 -9.56 -4.72
CA VAL A 144 29.16 -8.16 -4.28
C VAL A 144 28.30 -7.23 -5.13
N GLY A 145 27.85 -6.15 -4.52
CA GLY A 145 26.92 -5.21 -5.14
C GLY A 145 25.52 -5.79 -5.36
N SER A 146 24.72 -5.08 -6.13
CA SER A 146 23.34 -5.46 -6.45
C SER A 146 22.99 -5.08 -7.87
N TYR A 147 22.14 -5.87 -8.52
CA TYR A 147 21.69 -5.61 -9.88
C TYR A 147 20.32 -4.94 -9.93
N THR A 148 20.12 -4.14 -10.96
CA THR A 148 18.80 -3.72 -11.45
C THR A 148 18.66 -4.15 -12.91
N VAL A 149 17.46 -4.59 -13.28
CA VAL A 149 17.18 -5.16 -14.60
C VAL A 149 16.12 -4.31 -15.27
N THR A 150 16.45 -3.76 -16.44
CA THR A 150 15.51 -3.08 -17.34
C THR A 150 15.10 -3.94 -18.53
N ASP A 151 15.81 -5.04 -18.77
CA ASP A 151 15.55 -5.99 -19.85
C ASP A 151 14.47 -7.02 -19.46
N GLY A 152 13.37 -7.06 -20.22
CA GLY A 152 12.26 -7.98 -19.99
C GLY A 152 12.60 -9.46 -20.14
N GLN A 153 13.78 -9.83 -20.64
CA GLN A 153 14.23 -11.22 -20.75
C GLN A 153 15.07 -11.70 -19.56
N ALA A 154 15.42 -10.79 -18.64
CA ALA A 154 16.24 -11.05 -17.46
C ALA A 154 15.44 -10.88 -16.16
N ARG A 155 15.92 -11.51 -15.09
CA ARG A 155 15.34 -11.44 -13.74
C ARG A 155 16.40 -11.48 -12.66
N LEU A 156 16.10 -10.81 -11.55
CA LEU A 156 16.93 -10.80 -10.35
C LEU A 156 16.78 -12.12 -9.59
N LEU A 157 17.89 -12.56 -8.99
CA LEU A 157 17.96 -13.70 -8.08
C LEU A 157 18.64 -13.27 -6.77
N THR A 158 18.34 -14.03 -5.71
CA THR A 158 18.97 -13.91 -4.40
C THR A 158 19.98 -15.03 -4.25
N CYS A 159 21.26 -14.72 -4.33
CA CYS A 159 22.36 -15.67 -4.14
C CYS A 159 23.09 -15.35 -2.83
N SER A 160 23.60 -16.38 -2.14
CA SER A 160 24.31 -16.19 -0.85
C SER A 160 23.53 -15.35 0.17
N GLN A 161 22.21 -15.52 0.22
CA GLN A 161 21.27 -14.75 1.07
C GLN A 161 21.28 -13.23 0.86
N ARG A 162 21.85 -12.75 -0.27
CA ARG A 162 21.87 -11.33 -0.63
C ARG A 162 20.83 -11.05 -1.72
N PRO A 163 19.85 -10.17 -1.46
CA PRO A 163 18.85 -9.83 -2.47
C PRO A 163 19.51 -9.15 -3.66
N ASN A 164 19.01 -9.44 -4.86
CA ASN A 164 19.47 -8.83 -6.13
C ASN A 164 20.96 -9.03 -6.42
N SER A 165 21.60 -10.05 -5.85
CA SER A 165 23.04 -10.29 -5.99
C SER A 165 23.43 -11.01 -7.28
N ALA A 166 22.44 -11.51 -8.03
CA ALA A 166 22.65 -12.22 -9.29
C ALA A 166 21.51 -11.96 -10.28
N VAL A 167 21.78 -12.23 -11.56
CA VAL A 167 20.80 -12.12 -12.65
C VAL A 167 20.75 -13.40 -13.48
N SER A 168 19.54 -13.80 -13.87
CA SER A 168 19.31 -14.94 -14.75
C SER A 168 18.22 -14.63 -15.79
N HIS A 169 17.95 -15.58 -16.67
CA HIS A 169 16.94 -15.50 -17.72
C HIS A 169 15.51 -15.69 -17.17
N ARG A 170 14.48 -15.23 -17.90
CA ARG A 170 13.06 -15.51 -17.57
C ARG A 170 12.47 -16.69 -18.33
N SER A 171 13.03 -17.00 -19.49
CA SER A 171 12.57 -18.06 -20.38
C SER A 171 13.77 -18.62 -21.16
N ASN A 172 13.60 -19.80 -21.77
CA ASN A 172 14.60 -20.44 -22.62
C ASN A 172 14.63 -19.88 -24.06
N SER A 173 14.05 -18.70 -24.32
CA SER A 173 14.15 -18.04 -25.62
C SER A 173 15.61 -17.78 -26.00
N ALA A 174 15.93 -17.82 -27.29
CA ALA A 174 17.26 -17.49 -27.78
C ALA A 174 17.57 -15.99 -27.55
N LYS A 175 18.81 -15.70 -27.10
CA LYS A 175 19.29 -14.37 -26.73
C LYS A 175 20.66 -14.13 -27.36
N THR A 176 20.87 -12.93 -27.86
CA THR A 176 22.17 -12.49 -28.40
C THR A 176 22.77 -11.33 -27.62
N ASN A 177 21.94 -10.56 -26.90
CA ASN A 177 22.36 -9.46 -26.05
C ASN A 177 21.44 -9.36 -24.84
N ILE A 178 22.00 -9.26 -23.64
CA ILE A 178 21.28 -8.92 -22.41
C ILE A 178 22.00 -7.78 -21.74
N GLN A 179 21.25 -6.77 -21.30
CA GLN A 179 21.81 -5.60 -20.62
C GLN A 179 21.22 -5.47 -19.22
N VAL A 180 22.10 -5.29 -18.24
CA VAL A 180 21.75 -5.10 -16.83
C VAL A 180 22.57 -3.95 -16.25
N LEU A 181 22.11 -3.39 -15.14
CA LEU A 181 22.83 -2.38 -14.39
C LEU A 181 23.29 -2.98 -13.07
N TRP A 182 24.56 -2.82 -12.73
CA TRP A 182 25.15 -3.28 -11.48
C TRP A 182 25.50 -2.08 -10.62
N ARG A 183 25.03 -2.04 -9.38
CA ARG A 183 25.30 -1.00 -8.39
C ARG A 183 26.31 -1.49 -7.37
N SER A 184 27.35 -0.70 -7.18
CA SER A 184 28.37 -0.93 -6.16
C SER A 184 27.84 -0.69 -4.75
N GLY A 185 28.39 -1.39 -3.74
CA GLY A 185 28.10 -1.13 -2.33
C GLY A 185 28.51 0.29 -1.90
N THR A 186 27.89 0.79 -0.82
CA THR A 186 28.12 2.16 -0.30
C THR A 186 29.06 2.20 0.91
N SER A 187 29.39 1.06 1.51
CA SER A 187 30.27 0.92 2.68
C SER A 187 31.06 -0.40 2.65
N GLY A 188 32.29 -0.37 3.19
CA GLY A 188 33.20 -1.52 3.26
C GLY A 188 34.55 -1.30 2.56
N ASP A 189 35.48 -2.24 2.75
CA ASP A 189 36.77 -2.29 2.04
C ASP A 189 36.54 -2.72 0.58
N MET A 190 36.14 -1.76 -0.26
CA MET A 190 35.85 -1.99 -1.68
C MET A 190 37.15 -2.32 -2.44
N LYS A 191 37.08 -3.36 -3.27
CA LYS A 191 38.23 -3.91 -4.02
C LYS A 191 37.92 -4.01 -5.50
N ASN A 192 38.92 -4.33 -6.31
CA ASN A 192 38.69 -4.66 -7.71
C ASN A 192 37.73 -5.86 -7.81
N ILE A 193 36.81 -5.80 -8.76
CA ILE A 193 35.82 -6.85 -8.99
C ILE A 193 35.93 -7.41 -10.41
N GLU A 194 35.35 -8.57 -10.61
CA GLU A 194 35.12 -9.18 -11.92
C GLU A 194 33.69 -9.73 -11.99
N PHE A 195 33.09 -9.71 -13.18
CA PHE A 195 31.79 -10.31 -13.43
C PHE A 195 31.98 -11.74 -13.91
N HIS A 196 31.21 -12.65 -13.33
CA HIS A 196 31.21 -14.07 -13.63
C HIS A 196 29.87 -14.44 -14.26
N ALA A 197 29.89 -15.14 -15.39
CA ALA A 197 28.68 -15.65 -15.99
C ALA A 197 28.80 -17.11 -16.42
N SER A 198 27.67 -17.81 -16.32
CA SER A 198 27.46 -19.09 -16.98
C SER A 198 26.51 -18.89 -18.13
N PHE A 199 26.82 -19.50 -19.27
CA PHE A 199 26.04 -19.42 -20.49
C PHE A 199 25.58 -20.79 -20.92
N VAL A 200 24.29 -20.95 -21.15
CA VAL A 200 23.67 -22.17 -21.65
C VAL A 200 23.29 -21.95 -23.11
N GLN A 201 23.87 -22.74 -24.01
CA GLN A 201 23.45 -22.76 -25.41
C GLN A 201 22.33 -23.77 -25.60
N THR A 202 22.55 -25.01 -25.14
CA THR A 202 21.57 -26.11 -25.12
C THR A 202 21.61 -26.82 -23.77
N TYR A 203 20.70 -27.76 -23.52
CA TYR A 203 20.68 -28.53 -22.27
C TYR A 203 22.02 -29.23 -21.98
N SER A 204 22.72 -29.73 -23.00
CA SER A 204 24.01 -30.42 -22.86
C SER A 204 25.23 -29.52 -23.08
N THR A 205 25.07 -28.34 -23.67
CA THR A 205 26.18 -27.47 -24.07
C THR A 205 26.13 -26.15 -23.33
N PHE A 206 27.04 -25.97 -22.37
CA PHE A 206 27.11 -24.77 -21.53
C PHE A 206 28.53 -24.49 -21.04
N TRP A 207 28.80 -23.22 -20.74
CA TRP A 207 30.05 -22.72 -20.17
C TRP A 207 29.76 -22.17 -18.79
N VAL A 208 30.70 -22.35 -17.87
CA VAL A 208 30.62 -21.82 -16.51
C VAL A 208 31.80 -20.92 -16.24
N ASP A 209 31.63 -19.99 -15.31
CA ASP A 209 32.71 -19.11 -14.82
C ASP A 209 33.40 -18.29 -15.93
N VAL A 210 32.65 -17.84 -16.93
CA VAL A 210 33.15 -16.90 -17.94
C VAL A 210 33.33 -15.54 -17.29
N LYS A 211 34.54 -14.99 -17.34
CA LYS A 211 34.90 -13.76 -16.63
C LYS A 211 34.91 -12.53 -17.54
N SER A 212 34.52 -11.38 -17.00
CA SER A 212 34.75 -10.07 -17.63
C SER A 212 36.19 -9.60 -17.43
N PRO A 213 36.63 -8.55 -18.13
CA PRO A 213 37.77 -7.75 -17.68
C PRO A 213 37.55 -7.23 -16.24
N VAL A 214 38.65 -7.04 -15.52
CA VAL A 214 38.63 -6.53 -14.13
C VAL A 214 38.16 -5.07 -14.12
N LEU A 215 37.25 -4.77 -13.20
CA LEU A 215 36.79 -3.42 -12.90
C LEU A 215 37.56 -2.87 -11.70
N ASN A 216 38.38 -1.84 -11.92
CA ASN A 216 39.24 -1.29 -10.89
C ASN A 216 38.51 -0.29 -10.00
N PHE A 217 38.64 -0.42 -8.68
CA PHE A 217 38.05 0.52 -7.73
C PHE A 217 38.86 1.82 -7.68
N THR A 218 38.22 2.97 -7.90
CA THR A 218 38.89 4.29 -7.96
C THR A 218 38.60 5.20 -6.75
N GLY A 219 37.92 4.70 -5.72
CA GLY A 219 37.55 5.47 -4.52
C GLY A 219 36.08 5.90 -4.48
N ARG A 220 35.71 6.75 -3.51
CA ARG A 220 34.38 7.38 -3.49
C ARG A 220 34.26 8.33 -4.68
N SER A 221 33.20 8.18 -5.47
CA SER A 221 32.89 9.07 -6.58
C SER A 221 32.82 10.50 -6.05
N SER A 222 33.54 11.42 -6.68
CA SER A 222 33.36 12.85 -6.49
C SER A 222 32.14 13.39 -7.23
N GLN A 223 31.09 12.58 -7.37
CA GLN A 223 29.71 13.06 -7.47
C GLN A 223 28.95 12.49 -6.27
N PRO A 224 28.64 13.30 -5.23
CA PRO A 224 27.73 12.85 -4.21
C PRO A 224 26.34 12.78 -4.84
N GLY A 225 25.87 11.56 -5.10
CA GLY A 225 24.43 11.36 -5.21
C GLY A 225 23.78 11.88 -3.93
N ILE A 226 22.78 12.76 -4.07
CA ILE A 226 22.02 13.29 -2.93
C ILE A 226 21.52 12.10 -2.12
N SER A 227 21.79 12.11 -0.81
CA SER A 227 21.50 11.03 0.13
C SER A 227 21.12 11.58 1.50
N SER A 228 20.43 10.75 2.26
CA SER A 228 20.07 11.02 3.66
C SER A 228 21.23 10.87 4.64
N ALA A 229 22.43 10.56 4.13
CA ALA A 229 23.63 10.46 4.96
C ALA A 229 23.90 11.80 5.68
N ASP A 230 24.29 11.68 6.95
CA ASP A 230 24.62 12.79 7.85
C ASP A 230 23.45 13.73 8.22
N CYS A 231 22.21 13.34 7.93
CA CYS A 231 21.02 14.00 8.50
C CYS A 231 21.05 13.92 10.03
N GLY A 232 20.88 15.06 10.70
CA GLY A 232 21.00 15.18 12.15
C GLY A 232 22.43 15.25 12.68
N VAL A 233 23.45 15.09 11.83
CA VAL A 233 24.87 15.17 12.21
C VAL A 233 25.49 16.43 11.63
N SER A 234 25.41 16.60 10.31
CA SER A 234 25.92 17.79 9.60
C SER A 234 24.87 18.46 8.73
N LYS A 235 23.75 17.78 8.46
CA LYS A 235 22.64 18.27 7.64
C LYS A 235 21.36 18.41 8.44
N VAL A 236 20.59 19.44 8.11
CA VAL A 236 19.16 19.48 8.38
C VAL A 236 18.44 18.80 7.21
N CYS A 237 17.54 17.87 7.49
CA CYS A 237 16.88 17.11 6.43
C CYS A 237 15.38 17.07 6.63
N LEU A 238 14.64 17.24 5.54
CA LEU A 238 13.20 17.06 5.47
C LEU A 238 12.91 16.07 4.32
N SER A 239 12.26 14.95 4.62
CA SER A 239 12.02 13.90 3.64
C SER A 239 10.63 13.30 3.74
N LYS A 240 10.04 12.89 2.60
CA LYS A 240 8.79 12.14 2.50
C LYS A 240 8.93 10.96 1.53
N PRO A 241 8.66 9.70 1.93
CA PRO A 241 8.28 9.24 3.27
C PRO A 241 9.31 9.56 4.38
N SER A 242 8.91 9.46 5.64
CA SER A 242 9.77 9.85 6.76
C SER A 242 11.09 9.05 6.76
N ASN A 243 12.22 9.74 6.89
CA ASN A 243 13.57 9.17 6.85
C ASN A 243 13.91 8.36 5.58
N CYS A 244 13.27 8.64 4.44
CA CYS A 244 13.64 8.02 3.18
C CYS A 244 15.02 8.48 2.69
N ASP A 245 15.72 7.61 1.95
CA ASP A 245 17.01 7.94 1.33
C ASP A 245 16.86 8.06 -0.20
N PRO A 246 17.09 9.26 -0.78
CA PRO A 246 17.02 9.48 -2.23
C PRO A 246 18.15 8.79 -3.03
N SER A 247 19.15 8.21 -2.37
CA SER A 247 20.19 7.38 -3.01
C SER A 247 19.78 5.91 -3.16
N VAL A 248 18.72 5.49 -2.47
CA VAL A 248 18.20 4.12 -2.43
C VAL A 248 16.81 4.02 -3.05
N SER A 249 15.93 4.99 -2.78
CA SER A 249 14.54 5.02 -3.24
C SER A 249 14.31 6.14 -4.26
N SER A 250 13.71 5.81 -5.41
CA SER A 250 13.24 6.80 -6.39
C SER A 250 11.99 7.56 -5.92
N ASP A 251 11.28 7.01 -4.93
CA ASP A 251 10.01 7.55 -4.43
C ASP A 251 10.21 8.51 -3.25
N CYS A 252 11.44 8.97 -3.04
CA CYS A 252 11.81 9.83 -1.91
C CYS A 252 11.85 11.30 -2.33
N PHE A 253 10.93 12.09 -1.79
CA PHE A 253 11.03 13.55 -1.80
C PHE A 253 11.95 13.97 -0.66
N PHE A 254 13.03 14.66 -0.98
CA PHE A 254 14.09 14.97 -0.02
C PHE A 254 14.59 16.39 -0.23
N MET A 255 14.81 17.08 0.87
CA MET A 255 15.53 18.34 0.96
C MET A 255 16.52 18.25 2.11
N SER A 256 17.75 18.73 1.89
CA SER A 256 18.69 18.95 2.97
C SER A 256 19.38 20.30 2.89
N ALA A 257 19.79 20.81 4.05
CA ALA A 257 20.56 22.03 4.22
C ALA A 257 21.82 21.72 5.04
N MET A 258 22.99 22.11 4.51
CA MET A 258 24.28 21.94 5.16
C MET A 258 25.02 23.27 5.20
N LEU A 259 25.36 23.76 6.39
CA LEU A 259 26.21 24.93 6.54
C LEU A 259 27.65 24.58 6.20
N SER A 260 28.27 25.38 5.32
CA SER A 260 29.66 25.17 4.90
C SER A 260 30.69 25.66 5.94
N SER A 261 30.29 26.54 6.86
CA SER A 261 31.12 27.01 7.97
C SER A 261 30.27 27.37 9.19
N PRO A 262 30.84 27.34 10.42
CA PRO A 262 30.16 27.76 11.65
C PRO A 262 29.74 29.24 11.64
N ASP A 263 30.39 30.06 10.81
CA ASP A 263 30.12 31.51 10.68
C ASP A 263 28.89 31.83 9.80
N GLY A 264 28.19 30.81 9.27
CA GLY A 264 26.86 30.97 8.65
C GLY A 264 26.84 31.68 7.30
N ALA A 265 27.97 31.76 6.60
CA ALA A 265 28.05 32.55 5.37
C ALA A 265 27.47 31.84 4.12
N ALA A 266 27.47 30.50 4.07
CA ALA A 266 27.02 29.74 2.91
C ALA A 266 26.31 28.43 3.29
N VAL A 267 25.19 28.17 2.63
CA VAL A 267 24.38 26.96 2.84
C VAL A 267 24.32 26.18 1.53
N ARG A 268 24.67 24.89 1.59
CA ARG A 268 24.47 23.93 0.50
C ARG A 268 23.10 23.30 0.66
N TYR A 269 22.28 23.41 -0.36
CA TYR A 269 20.99 22.74 -0.46
C TYR A 269 21.05 21.59 -1.43
N GLU A 270 20.40 20.49 -1.08
CA GLU A 270 20.27 19.31 -1.93
C GLU A 270 18.79 18.90 -1.98
N LEU A 271 18.26 18.71 -3.18
CA LEU A 271 16.88 18.29 -3.43
C LEU A 271 16.82 17.08 -4.34
N ALA A 272 15.94 16.14 -4.01
CA ALA A 272 15.60 15.02 -4.86
C ALA A 272 14.10 14.72 -4.76
N GLY A 273 13.48 14.27 -5.85
CA GLY A 273 12.10 13.77 -5.78
C GLY A 273 11.52 13.40 -7.15
N PRO A 274 10.61 12.42 -7.20
CA PRO A 274 9.92 12.05 -8.43
C PRO A 274 8.90 13.13 -8.82
N SER A 275 9.12 13.80 -9.95
CA SER A 275 8.21 14.86 -10.40
C SER A 275 8.24 15.03 -11.91
N GLY A 276 7.05 15.18 -12.51
CA GLY A 276 6.90 15.43 -13.94
C GLY A 276 7.15 16.88 -14.36
N GLY A 277 7.61 17.75 -13.45
CA GLY A 277 7.77 19.17 -13.74
C GLY A 277 8.73 19.92 -12.85
N TYR A 278 8.47 19.97 -11.55
CA TYR A 278 9.33 20.66 -10.60
C TYR A 278 9.27 20.05 -9.21
N ILE A 279 10.34 20.29 -8.45
CA ILE A 279 10.37 20.16 -6.99
C ILE A 279 10.84 21.50 -6.41
N SER A 280 10.34 21.86 -5.25
CA SER A 280 10.69 23.11 -4.60
C SER A 280 10.66 22.98 -3.09
N PHE A 281 11.45 23.81 -2.43
CA PHE A 281 11.33 24.03 -1.00
C PHE A 281 11.22 25.51 -0.69
N GLY A 282 10.63 25.84 0.46
CA GLY A 282 10.53 27.21 0.92
C GLY A 282 10.57 27.37 2.43
N PHE A 283 10.85 28.59 2.87
CA PHE A 283 10.88 29.01 4.26
C PHE A 283 9.67 29.87 4.57
N SER A 284 8.96 29.55 5.64
CA SER A 284 7.77 30.27 6.07
C SER A 284 7.76 30.60 7.55
N ASP A 285 6.99 31.63 7.91
CA ASP A 285 6.73 32.01 9.29
C ASP A 285 5.63 31.18 9.96
N ASP A 286 4.80 30.50 9.18
CA ASP A 286 3.70 29.63 9.60
C ASP A 286 3.59 28.40 8.68
N GLN A 287 2.52 27.61 8.82
CA GLN A 287 2.31 26.37 8.03
C GLN A 287 1.42 26.59 6.79
N HIS A 288 1.24 27.82 6.32
CA HIS A 288 0.42 28.12 5.14
C HIS A 288 1.27 28.79 4.05
N MET A 289 0.99 28.45 2.78
CA MET A 289 1.63 29.12 1.65
C MET A 289 1.16 30.58 1.60
N GLY A 290 2.08 31.50 1.81
CA GLY A 290 1.78 32.89 2.08
C GLY A 290 2.91 33.79 1.64
N SER A 291 3.74 34.20 2.59
CA SER A 291 4.85 35.13 2.35
C SER A 291 6.19 34.42 2.55
N ASP A 292 6.49 33.54 1.61
CA ASP A 292 7.53 32.52 1.74
C ASP A 292 8.65 32.75 0.73
N ASP A 293 9.86 32.47 1.18
CA ASP A 293 11.08 32.50 0.36
C ASP A 293 11.33 31.10 -0.21
N ILE A 294 11.43 30.96 -1.53
CA ILE A 294 11.28 29.68 -2.24
C ILE A 294 12.42 29.47 -3.24
N TYR A 295 12.99 28.27 -3.24
CA TYR A 295 13.84 27.77 -4.33
C TYR A 295 13.13 26.63 -5.07
N ILE A 296 13.22 26.68 -6.40
CA ILE A 296 12.48 25.80 -7.31
C ILE A 296 13.47 25.18 -8.28
N CYS A 297 13.49 23.85 -8.36
CA CYS A 297 14.20 23.12 -9.40
C CYS A 297 13.15 22.56 -10.36
N GLY A 298 12.99 23.24 -11.49
CA GLY A 298 11.90 23.00 -12.45
C GLY A 298 12.41 22.77 -13.86
N VAL A 299 11.69 21.96 -14.62
CA VAL A 299 11.95 21.73 -16.05
C VAL A 299 11.58 22.99 -16.84
N GLY A 300 12.61 23.63 -17.41
CA GLY A 300 12.50 24.82 -18.24
C GLY A 300 11.91 24.54 -19.62
N SER A 301 11.80 25.58 -20.45
CA SER A 301 11.34 25.44 -21.85
C SER A 301 12.31 24.63 -22.72
N SER A 302 13.57 24.56 -22.30
CA SER A 302 14.64 23.75 -22.88
C SER A 302 14.47 22.24 -22.63
N GLY A 303 13.57 21.84 -21.72
CA GLY A 303 13.45 20.48 -21.23
C GLY A 303 14.52 20.10 -20.20
N LEU A 304 15.41 21.02 -19.83
CA LEU A 304 16.42 20.83 -18.78
C LEU A 304 15.91 21.34 -17.43
N VAL A 305 16.43 20.77 -16.34
CA VAL A 305 16.12 21.24 -14.98
C VAL A 305 16.94 22.50 -14.69
N GLU A 306 16.24 23.57 -14.33
CA GLU A 306 16.79 24.89 -14.02
C GLU A 306 16.43 25.27 -12.58
N LEU A 307 17.39 25.89 -11.89
CA LEU A 307 17.19 26.43 -10.55
C LEU A 307 16.63 27.86 -10.63
N GLN A 308 15.57 28.12 -9.88
CA GLN A 308 14.90 29.41 -9.78
C GLN A 308 14.76 29.80 -8.30
N HIS A 309 14.76 31.09 -8.04
CA HIS A 309 14.50 31.69 -6.73
C HIS A 309 13.22 32.53 -6.86
N ALA A 310 12.31 32.43 -5.90
CA ALA A 310 10.98 33.03 -5.99
C ALA A 310 10.44 33.40 -4.61
N PHE A 311 9.41 34.26 -4.60
CA PHE A 311 8.71 34.65 -3.38
C PHE A 311 7.19 34.52 -3.58
N SER A 312 6.50 33.88 -2.62
CA SER A 312 5.04 33.79 -2.62
C SER A 312 4.41 35.00 -1.93
N THR A 313 3.18 35.37 -2.33
CA THR A 313 2.35 36.39 -1.65
C THR A 313 0.91 35.88 -1.41
N GLY A 314 0.78 34.57 -1.22
CA GLY A 314 -0.46 33.81 -1.11
C GLY A 314 -0.43 32.53 -1.95
N GLU A 315 -1.58 31.86 -2.07
CA GLU A 315 -1.76 30.63 -2.84
C GLU A 315 -1.88 30.90 -4.36
N THR A 316 -0.90 31.62 -4.90
CA THR A 316 -0.80 31.97 -6.33
C THR A 316 0.60 31.66 -6.86
N ALA A 317 0.77 31.73 -8.18
CA ALA A 317 2.08 31.52 -8.78
C ALA A 317 3.10 32.52 -8.20
N PRO A 318 4.21 32.04 -7.59
CA PRO A 318 5.17 32.89 -6.92
C PRO A 318 5.91 33.80 -7.92
N GLY A 319 6.28 34.99 -7.47
CA GLY A 319 7.04 35.94 -8.27
C GLY A 319 8.51 35.53 -8.31
N LEU A 320 9.09 35.45 -9.51
CA LEU A 320 10.52 35.13 -9.66
C LEU A 320 11.39 36.28 -9.12
N LEU A 321 12.36 35.91 -8.31
CA LEU A 321 13.43 36.79 -7.84
C LEU A 321 14.70 36.55 -8.65
N PRO A 322 15.63 37.53 -8.69
CA PRO A 322 16.98 37.27 -9.16
C PRO A 322 17.60 36.11 -8.36
N LEU A 323 18.27 35.19 -9.06
CA LEU A 323 18.93 34.04 -8.42
C LEU A 323 19.97 34.48 -7.37
N GLY A 324 20.55 35.67 -7.56
CA GLY A 324 21.44 36.28 -6.57
C GLY A 324 22.76 35.50 -6.45
N ASN A 325 23.24 35.38 -5.20
CA ASN A 325 24.54 34.79 -4.91
C ASN A 325 24.45 33.28 -4.72
N VAL A 326 24.15 32.58 -5.82
CA VAL A 326 24.10 31.12 -5.90
C VAL A 326 25.28 30.61 -6.73
N SER A 327 25.89 29.51 -6.31
CA SER A 327 27.04 28.87 -6.95
C SER A 327 26.96 27.34 -6.86
N GLY A 328 27.76 26.63 -7.66
CA GLY A 328 27.82 25.16 -7.62
C GLY A 328 26.49 24.48 -7.95
N VAL A 329 25.73 25.05 -8.90
CA VAL A 329 24.45 24.49 -9.33
C VAL A 329 24.69 23.22 -10.15
N GLU A 330 24.19 22.11 -9.64
CA GLU A 330 24.19 20.80 -10.28
C GLU A 330 22.73 20.34 -10.40
N THR A 331 22.27 20.08 -11.62
CA THR A 331 20.91 19.59 -11.86
C THR A 331 20.92 18.34 -12.71
N SER A 332 19.99 17.42 -12.45
CA SER A 332 19.75 16.28 -13.31
C SER A 332 18.30 15.82 -13.25
N MET A 333 17.88 15.11 -14.30
CA MET A 333 16.59 14.43 -14.36
C MET A 333 16.81 13.04 -14.93
N GLU A 334 16.75 12.04 -14.06
CA GLU A 334 16.96 10.64 -14.45
C GLU A 334 15.76 9.82 -14.01
N GLN A 335 15.19 9.04 -14.94
CA GLN A 335 14.05 8.15 -14.68
C GLN A 335 12.85 8.85 -14.00
N GLY A 336 12.64 10.15 -14.28
CA GLY A 336 11.55 10.95 -13.70
C GLY A 336 11.84 11.53 -12.31
N VAL A 337 13.04 11.34 -11.78
CA VAL A 337 13.50 11.95 -10.52
C VAL A 337 14.30 13.20 -10.83
N ILE A 338 13.84 14.34 -10.31
CA ILE A 338 14.56 15.60 -10.38
C ILE A 338 15.58 15.64 -9.24
N ARG A 339 16.83 15.99 -9.54
CA ARG A 339 17.90 16.22 -8.56
C ARG A 339 18.51 17.59 -8.77
N CYS A 340 18.79 18.27 -7.67
CA CYS A 340 19.24 19.65 -7.68
C CYS A 340 20.13 19.90 -6.46
N SER A 341 21.35 20.38 -6.66
CA SER A 341 22.27 20.77 -5.60
C SER A 341 22.84 22.14 -5.91
N PHE A 342 22.92 23.01 -4.91
CA PHE A 342 23.50 24.34 -5.07
C PHE A 342 23.94 24.92 -3.73
N THR A 343 24.83 25.91 -3.77
CA THR A 343 25.29 26.66 -2.59
C THR A 343 24.87 28.11 -2.71
N THR A 344 24.27 28.66 -1.67
CA THR A 344 23.80 30.06 -1.66
C THR A 344 24.27 30.80 -0.42
N ILE A 345 24.50 32.10 -0.58
CA ILE A 345 24.73 33.06 0.51
C ILE A 345 23.59 34.09 0.60
N ASN A 346 22.50 33.88 -0.15
CA ASN A 346 21.32 34.74 -0.07
C ASN A 346 20.66 34.59 1.30
N ILE A 347 20.41 35.72 1.95
CA ILE A 347 19.73 35.76 3.24
C ILE A 347 18.29 35.27 3.06
N ILE A 348 17.86 34.32 3.88
CA ILE A 348 16.45 33.90 3.94
C ILE A 348 15.62 35.09 4.41
N SER A 349 14.56 35.43 3.68
CA SER A 349 13.72 36.58 4.01
C SER A 349 12.23 36.27 3.80
N THR A 350 11.51 36.01 4.90
CA THR A 350 10.04 35.97 4.91
C THR A 350 9.46 37.35 5.23
N GLN A 351 8.12 37.46 5.36
CA GLN A 351 7.49 38.74 5.73
C GLN A 351 7.94 39.28 7.09
N ARG A 352 8.16 38.40 8.09
CA ARG A 352 8.48 38.83 9.47
C ARG A 352 9.89 38.47 9.91
N THR A 353 10.51 37.46 9.31
CA THR A 353 11.74 36.84 9.82
C THR A 353 12.82 36.81 8.73
N SER A 354 14.02 37.27 9.05
CA SER A 354 15.16 37.20 8.14
C SER A 354 16.45 36.74 8.81
N GLY A 355 17.26 35.99 8.06
CA GLY A 355 18.57 35.48 8.52
C GLY A 355 18.64 33.97 8.74
N PHE A 356 19.84 33.40 8.58
CA PHE A 356 20.10 31.96 8.77
C PHE A 356 20.02 31.48 10.22
N ASN A 357 20.12 32.40 11.19
CA ASN A 357 20.11 32.08 12.63
C ASN A 357 18.69 32.09 13.23
N GLN A 358 17.67 32.13 12.37
CA GLN A 358 16.27 32.14 12.76
C GLN A 358 15.63 30.78 12.49
N THR A 359 14.44 30.58 13.07
CA THR A 359 13.67 29.34 12.91
C THR A 359 12.53 29.54 11.93
N TYR A 360 12.37 28.63 10.98
CA TYR A 360 11.34 28.69 9.92
C TYR A 360 10.59 27.37 9.79
N TYR A 361 9.34 27.40 9.34
CA TYR A 361 8.74 26.19 8.80
C TYR A 361 9.38 25.87 7.45
N LEU A 362 9.80 24.62 7.27
CA LEU A 362 10.29 24.13 5.99
C LEU A 362 9.11 23.55 5.22
N MET A 363 8.87 24.06 4.02
CA MET A 363 7.83 23.58 3.12
C MET A 363 8.47 22.91 1.92
N PHE A 364 7.88 21.82 1.45
CA PHE A 364 8.25 21.15 0.22
C PHE A 364 7.02 21.01 -0.68
N ALA A 365 7.19 21.25 -1.98
CA ALA A 365 6.13 21.08 -2.96
C ALA A 365 6.67 20.47 -4.26
N HIS A 366 5.83 19.69 -4.94
CA HIS A 366 6.12 19.15 -6.26
C HIS A 366 4.89 19.20 -7.16
N GLY A 367 5.11 19.34 -8.46
CA GLY A 367 4.02 19.40 -9.44
C GLY A 367 4.52 19.40 -10.88
N PRO A 368 3.59 19.42 -11.84
CA PRO A 368 3.93 19.51 -13.25
C PRO A 368 4.40 20.91 -13.63
N SER A 369 5.15 21.00 -14.72
CA SER A 369 5.59 22.25 -15.35
C SER A 369 5.14 22.24 -16.80
N SER A 370 4.73 23.39 -17.32
CA SER A 370 4.28 23.57 -18.70
C SER A 370 4.96 24.80 -19.29
N ASN A 371 5.66 24.62 -20.42
CA ASN A 371 6.40 25.68 -21.12
C ASN A 371 7.37 26.47 -20.20
N GLY A 372 8.10 25.77 -19.33
CA GLY A 372 9.02 26.38 -18.38
C GLY A 372 8.37 27.16 -17.23
N ARG A 373 7.04 27.02 -17.05
CA ARG A 373 6.29 27.58 -15.92
C ARG A 373 5.72 26.47 -15.05
N ILE A 374 5.96 26.54 -13.75
CA ILE A 374 5.36 25.64 -12.79
C ILE A 374 3.83 25.75 -12.83
N GLN A 375 3.15 24.63 -12.62
CA GLN A 375 1.70 24.56 -12.44
C GLN A 375 1.35 24.40 -10.97
N PHE A 376 0.07 24.29 -10.66
CA PHE A 376 -0.39 24.00 -9.31
C PHE A 376 0.25 22.69 -8.80
N HIS A 377 0.81 22.73 -7.59
CA HIS A 377 1.47 21.56 -6.99
C HIS A 377 0.47 20.42 -6.80
N THR A 378 0.91 19.19 -7.02
CA THR A 378 0.09 17.98 -6.81
C THR A 378 0.30 17.37 -5.43
N GLY A 379 1.40 17.71 -4.76
CA GLY A 379 1.68 17.23 -3.42
C GLY A 379 2.62 18.16 -2.66
N THR A 380 2.43 18.21 -1.35
CA THR A 380 3.18 19.06 -0.41
C THR A 380 3.41 18.34 0.91
N PHE A 381 4.40 18.82 1.66
CA PHE A 381 4.58 18.50 3.08
C PHE A 381 5.36 19.63 3.75
N ILE A 382 5.15 19.79 5.05
CA ILE A 382 5.65 20.90 5.85
C ILE A 382 6.24 20.33 7.13
N SER A 383 7.24 20.97 7.73
CA SER A 383 7.74 20.59 9.05
C SER A 383 6.68 20.77 10.14
N SER A 384 6.70 19.90 11.14
CA SER A 384 5.79 19.96 12.31
C SER A 384 6.06 21.18 13.20
N GLU A 385 7.33 21.59 13.27
CA GLU A 385 7.80 22.72 14.06
C GLU A 385 8.71 23.64 13.25
N LYS A 386 9.05 24.80 13.82
CA LYS A 386 10.03 25.71 13.22
C LYS A 386 11.44 25.14 13.39
N VAL A 387 12.18 25.13 12.30
CA VAL A 387 13.50 24.52 12.16
C VAL A 387 14.56 25.61 12.10
N ASP A 388 15.58 25.49 12.96
CA ASP A 388 16.84 26.22 12.83
C ASP A 388 17.75 25.45 11.88
N ILE A 389 18.00 25.99 10.68
CA ILE A 389 18.83 25.32 9.67
C ILE A 389 20.33 25.33 10.03
N SER A 390 20.75 26.12 11.01
CA SER A 390 22.13 26.11 11.52
C SER A 390 22.42 24.92 12.44
N ARG A 391 21.36 24.21 12.89
CA ARG A 391 21.46 23.07 13.80
C ARG A 391 21.06 21.78 13.08
N PRO A 392 22.01 20.88 12.78
CA PRO A 392 21.73 19.60 12.15
C PRO A 392 20.61 18.83 12.88
N GLN A 393 19.57 18.44 12.14
CA GLN A 393 18.44 17.67 12.67
C GLN A 393 17.69 16.95 11.55
N ALA A 394 17.15 15.77 11.86
CA ALA A 394 16.16 15.12 11.01
C ALA A 394 14.77 15.69 11.37
N VAL A 395 14.18 16.43 10.44
CA VAL A 395 12.95 17.19 10.68
C VAL A 395 11.73 16.28 10.50
N GLN A 396 10.86 16.27 11.51
CA GLN A 396 9.58 15.56 11.44
C GLN A 396 8.56 16.36 10.63
N GLN A 397 7.80 15.66 9.77
CA GLN A 397 6.72 16.28 9.01
C GLN A 397 5.53 16.62 9.91
N SER A 398 4.78 17.66 9.56
CA SER A 398 3.47 17.92 10.13
C SER A 398 2.49 16.87 9.62
N GLY A 399 1.94 16.07 10.54
CA GLY A 399 0.83 15.17 10.24
C GLY A 399 -0.43 15.94 9.82
N GLN A 400 -1.46 15.19 9.41
CA GLN A 400 -2.77 15.76 9.12
C GLN A 400 -3.31 16.51 10.35
N PRO A 401 -3.85 17.74 10.20
CA PRO A 401 -4.27 18.54 11.34
C PRO A 401 -5.38 17.83 12.11
N TYR A 402 -5.32 17.88 13.45
CA TYR A 402 -6.23 17.15 14.35
C TYR A 402 -7.72 17.37 14.02
N ILE A 403 -8.08 18.56 13.52
CA ILE A 403 -9.45 18.90 13.11
C ILE A 403 -9.95 18.07 11.91
N ILE A 404 -9.09 17.76 10.95
CA ILE A 404 -9.43 16.95 9.78
C ILE A 404 -9.47 15.46 10.16
N ARG A 405 -8.60 15.01 11.06
CA ARG A 405 -8.69 13.67 11.65
C ARG A 405 -10.00 13.48 12.42
N ALA A 406 -10.39 14.48 13.22
CA ALA A 406 -11.67 14.48 13.93
C ALA A 406 -12.87 14.45 12.96
N HIS A 407 -12.80 15.18 11.84
CA HIS A 407 -13.78 15.09 10.76
C HIS A 407 -13.92 13.66 10.23
N GLY A 408 -12.81 13.02 9.83
CA GLY A 408 -12.82 11.66 9.30
C GLY A 408 -13.32 10.63 10.31
N ALA A 409 -12.85 10.71 11.56
CA ALA A 409 -13.26 9.82 12.65
C ALA A 409 -14.75 9.93 12.97
N LEU A 410 -15.28 11.16 13.01
CA LEU A 410 -16.69 11.42 13.27
C LEU A 410 -17.58 10.94 12.13
N MET A 411 -17.17 11.13 10.86
CA MET A 411 -17.88 10.60 9.69
C MET A 411 -17.92 9.07 9.68
N LEU A 412 -16.77 8.40 9.89
CA LEU A 412 -16.71 6.94 9.96
C LEU A 412 -17.60 6.40 11.09
N THR A 413 -17.50 7.00 12.28
CA THR A 413 -18.32 6.57 13.42
C THR A 413 -19.80 6.74 13.12
N ALA A 414 -20.23 7.90 12.61
CA ALA A 414 -21.63 8.15 12.28
C ALA A 414 -22.17 7.19 11.22
N TRP A 415 -21.41 6.94 10.16
CA TRP A 415 -21.91 6.16 9.03
C TRP A 415 -21.77 4.65 9.25
N MET A 416 -20.70 4.17 9.89
CA MET A 416 -20.51 2.73 10.11
C MET A 416 -21.28 2.19 11.32
N THR A 417 -21.72 3.05 12.24
CA THR A 417 -22.45 2.63 13.45
C THR A 417 -23.89 3.11 13.45
N THR A 418 -24.14 4.38 13.79
CA THR A 418 -25.48 4.89 14.08
C THR A 418 -26.39 4.85 12.86
N ALA A 419 -25.85 5.15 11.68
CA ALA A 419 -26.61 5.09 10.44
C ALA A 419 -26.96 3.65 10.04
N SER A 420 -26.00 2.71 10.13
CA SER A 420 -26.24 1.32 9.78
C SER A 420 -27.19 0.64 10.74
N LEU A 421 -27.02 0.89 12.04
CA LEU A 421 -27.95 0.45 13.08
C LEU A 421 -29.36 1.01 12.83
N GLY A 422 -29.48 2.29 12.50
CA GLY A 422 -30.78 2.91 12.21
C GLY A 422 -31.51 2.26 11.04
N MET A 423 -30.80 1.88 9.98
CA MET A 423 -31.38 1.17 8.84
C MET A 423 -31.82 -0.24 9.21
N MET A 424 -30.98 -0.99 9.94
CA MET A 424 -31.32 -2.35 10.35
C MET A 424 -32.51 -2.41 11.32
N VAL A 425 -32.59 -1.50 12.29
CA VAL A 425 -33.71 -1.43 13.24
C VAL A 425 -35.03 -1.18 12.51
N ALA A 426 -35.05 -0.25 11.56
CA ALA A 426 -36.27 0.10 10.83
C ALA A 426 -36.74 -1.00 9.86
N ARG A 427 -35.81 -1.80 9.32
CA ARG A 427 -36.12 -2.84 8.33
C ARG A 427 -36.42 -4.20 8.97
N TYR A 428 -35.55 -4.68 9.85
CA TYR A 428 -35.60 -6.07 10.32
C TYR A 428 -36.20 -6.20 11.73
N LEU A 429 -35.92 -5.26 12.65
CA LEU A 429 -36.47 -5.32 14.01
C LEU A 429 -37.86 -4.70 14.16
N LYS A 430 -38.41 -4.11 13.09
CA LYS A 430 -39.75 -3.52 13.11
C LYS A 430 -40.81 -4.53 13.56
N GLY A 431 -40.81 -5.74 12.99
CA GLY A 431 -41.80 -6.77 13.35
C GLY A 431 -41.72 -7.22 14.81
N ALA A 432 -40.50 -7.47 15.31
CA ALA A 432 -40.26 -7.96 16.66
C ALA A 432 -40.57 -6.92 17.77
N LEU A 433 -40.57 -5.63 17.42
CA LEU A 433 -40.73 -4.51 18.35
C LEU A 433 -42.04 -3.72 18.17
N THR A 434 -42.88 -4.10 17.20
CA THR A 434 -44.21 -3.50 17.03
C THR A 434 -45.12 -3.92 18.18
N GLY A 435 -45.87 -2.97 18.77
CA GLY A 435 -46.75 -3.22 19.92
C GLY A 435 -46.06 -3.14 21.29
N LYS A 436 -44.72 -3.05 21.33
CA LYS A 436 -43.97 -2.63 22.52
C LYS A 436 -43.85 -1.12 22.47
N ASN A 437 -44.51 -0.43 23.39
CA ASN A 437 -44.58 1.03 23.38
C ASN A 437 -43.58 1.65 24.34
N LEU A 438 -42.88 2.67 23.85
CA LEU A 438 -42.05 3.57 24.64
C LEU A 438 -42.49 5.01 24.28
N PHE A 439 -42.89 5.80 25.28
CA PHE A 439 -43.49 7.13 25.07
C PHE A 439 -44.68 7.15 24.10
N GLY A 440 -45.53 6.11 24.14
CA GLY A 440 -46.74 6.00 23.31
C GLY A 440 -46.47 5.76 21.82
N LYS A 441 -45.24 5.39 21.44
CA LYS A 441 -44.84 4.99 20.08
C LYS A 441 -44.15 3.63 20.12
N ASP A 442 -44.16 2.92 18.99
CA ASP A 442 -43.41 1.66 18.87
C ASP A 442 -41.91 1.87 19.14
N VAL A 443 -41.30 0.95 19.90
CA VAL A 443 -39.87 1.02 20.27
C VAL A 443 -38.95 1.13 19.05
N TRP A 444 -39.20 0.36 17.98
CA TRP A 444 -38.37 0.43 16.76
C TRP A 444 -38.33 1.84 16.17
N PHE A 445 -39.47 2.54 16.22
CA PHE A 445 -39.60 3.88 15.65
C PHE A 445 -38.83 4.90 16.49
N VAL A 446 -38.93 4.81 17.82
CA VAL A 446 -38.19 5.67 18.73
C VAL A 446 -36.69 5.47 18.57
N VAL A 447 -36.22 4.21 18.54
CA VAL A 447 -34.80 3.88 18.37
C VAL A 447 -34.29 4.37 17.01
N HIS A 448 -35.01 4.09 15.91
CA HIS A 448 -34.64 4.54 14.57
C HIS A 448 -34.49 6.05 14.50
N VAL A 449 -35.48 6.81 15.00
CA VAL A 449 -35.42 8.28 14.99
C VAL A 449 -34.23 8.76 15.81
N ALA A 450 -34.01 8.22 17.02
CA ALA A 450 -32.91 8.63 17.88
C ALA A 450 -31.53 8.44 17.21
N VAL A 451 -31.24 7.23 16.68
CA VAL A 451 -29.93 6.95 16.07
C VAL A 451 -29.73 7.67 14.74
N MET A 452 -30.79 7.91 13.97
CA MET A 452 -30.71 8.71 12.74
C MET A 452 -30.51 10.20 13.04
N THR A 453 -31.12 10.73 14.10
CA THR A 453 -30.86 12.11 14.54
C THR A 453 -29.39 12.29 14.95
N VAL A 454 -28.82 11.34 15.70
CA VAL A 454 -27.38 11.36 16.05
C VAL A 454 -26.51 11.32 14.79
N THR A 455 -26.86 10.48 13.82
CA THR A 455 -26.14 10.39 12.53
C THR A 455 -26.11 11.73 11.80
N VAL A 456 -27.27 12.39 11.66
CA VAL A 456 -27.37 13.69 10.97
C VAL A 456 -26.59 14.75 11.73
N ALA A 457 -26.72 14.82 13.06
CA ALA A 457 -25.99 15.78 13.88
C ALA A 457 -24.46 15.60 13.76
N ALA A 458 -23.97 14.36 13.86
CA ALA A 458 -22.55 14.05 13.71
C ALA A 458 -22.03 14.40 12.30
N THR A 459 -22.83 14.14 11.27
CA THR A 459 -22.49 14.49 9.88
C THR A 459 -22.39 16.00 9.70
N ILE A 460 -23.31 16.78 10.29
CA ILE A 460 -23.27 18.26 10.28
C ILE A 460 -22.03 18.79 10.99
N ILE A 461 -21.74 18.29 12.19
CA ILE A 461 -20.55 18.72 12.95
C ILE A 461 -19.28 18.41 12.17
N ALA A 462 -19.14 17.18 11.65
CA ALA A 462 -17.97 16.78 10.89
C ALA A 462 -17.79 17.66 9.64
N PHE A 463 -18.85 17.96 8.91
CA PHE A 463 -18.80 18.85 7.76
C PHE A 463 -18.32 20.26 8.14
N ILE A 464 -18.82 20.82 9.25
CA ILE A 464 -18.37 22.13 9.76
C ILE A 464 -16.88 22.09 10.11
N LEU A 465 -16.38 21.02 10.75
CA LEU A 465 -14.96 20.89 11.08
C LEU A 465 -14.08 21.03 9.83
N ALA A 466 -14.40 20.32 8.75
CA ALA A 466 -13.64 20.37 7.50
C ALA A 466 -13.64 21.78 6.87
N PHE A 467 -14.82 22.40 6.70
CA PHE A 467 -14.92 23.72 6.08
C PHE A 467 -14.36 24.85 6.96
N SER A 468 -14.45 24.73 8.28
CA SER A 468 -13.88 25.71 9.21
C SER A 468 -12.35 25.74 9.16
N HIS A 469 -11.74 24.60 8.89
CA HIS A 469 -10.30 24.48 8.72
C HIS A 469 -9.86 24.96 7.34
N ALA A 470 -10.48 24.43 6.28
CA ALA A 470 -10.06 24.75 4.92
C ALA A 470 -10.27 26.22 4.56
N ARG A 471 -11.35 26.85 5.05
CA ARG A 471 -11.78 28.23 4.72
C ARG A 471 -11.92 28.53 3.22
N ASP A 472 -11.76 27.50 2.37
CA ASP A 472 -11.85 27.54 0.92
C ASP A 472 -12.25 26.15 0.38
N TRP A 473 -12.35 26.03 -0.94
CA TRP A 473 -12.70 24.81 -1.66
C TRP A 473 -11.48 23.91 -1.89
N SER A 474 -11.43 22.77 -1.19
CA SER A 474 -10.31 21.82 -1.26
C SER A 474 -10.15 21.04 -2.58
N GLY A 475 -11.04 21.26 -3.56
CA GLY A 475 -10.96 20.61 -4.88
C GLY A 475 -11.24 19.10 -4.87
N GLY A 476 -11.46 18.52 -6.06
CA GLY A 476 -11.64 17.07 -6.29
C GLY A 476 -13.00 16.49 -5.87
N ALA A 477 -13.14 15.15 -5.99
CA ALA A 477 -14.44 14.48 -5.89
C ALA A 477 -15.02 14.41 -4.47
N HIS A 478 -14.18 14.27 -3.45
CA HIS A 478 -14.63 14.12 -2.06
C HIS A 478 -15.51 15.28 -1.55
N PRO A 479 -15.12 16.58 -1.65
CA PRO A 479 -15.98 17.67 -1.17
C PRO A 479 -17.28 17.79 -1.96
N VAL A 480 -17.28 17.48 -3.27
CA VAL A 480 -18.51 17.44 -4.08
C VAL A 480 -19.47 16.36 -3.56
N LEU A 481 -18.96 15.14 -3.38
CA LEU A 481 -19.72 14.02 -2.85
C LEU A 481 -20.18 14.28 -1.40
N GLY A 482 -19.33 14.90 -0.58
CA GLY A 482 -19.65 15.31 0.80
C GLY A 482 -20.79 16.33 0.87
N CYS A 483 -20.80 17.34 0.00
CA CYS A 483 -21.90 18.31 -0.11
C CYS A 483 -23.21 17.63 -0.53
N LEU A 484 -23.16 16.72 -1.50
CA LEU A 484 -24.33 15.94 -1.90
C LEU A 484 -24.87 15.11 -0.73
N VAL A 485 -23.99 14.42 -0.01
CA VAL A 485 -24.36 13.63 1.17
C VAL A 485 -24.96 14.52 2.27
N MET A 486 -24.42 15.72 2.50
CA MET A 486 -24.96 16.67 3.47
C MET A 486 -26.40 17.10 3.11
N ILE A 487 -26.62 17.49 1.86
CA ILE A 487 -27.95 17.89 1.36
C ILE A 487 -28.94 16.74 1.54
N LEU A 488 -28.57 15.54 1.09
CA LEU A 488 -29.43 14.36 1.20
C LEU A 488 -29.72 13.99 2.66
N SER A 489 -28.74 14.14 3.57
CA SER A 489 -28.89 13.89 5.00
C SER A 489 -29.85 14.85 5.68
N ILE A 490 -29.93 16.10 5.23
CA ILE A 490 -30.90 17.10 5.74
C ILE A 490 -32.30 16.86 5.15
N LEU A 491 -32.38 16.47 3.88
CA LEU A 491 -33.67 16.17 3.24
C LEU A 491 -34.39 14.97 3.86
N GLN A 492 -33.65 14.00 4.42
CA GLN A 492 -34.24 12.83 5.09
C GLN A 492 -35.20 13.17 6.24
N PRO A 493 -34.78 13.88 7.31
CA PRO A 493 -35.66 14.25 8.40
C PRO A 493 -36.76 15.22 7.96
N VAL A 494 -36.47 16.16 7.06
CA VAL A 494 -37.49 17.10 6.52
C VAL A 494 -38.60 16.32 5.80
N GLY A 495 -38.24 15.39 4.92
CA GLY A 495 -39.21 14.51 4.26
C GLY A 495 -39.98 13.64 5.25
N ALA A 496 -39.32 13.17 6.32
CA ALA A 496 -39.97 12.39 7.38
C ALA A 496 -40.98 13.20 8.21
N LEU A 497 -40.76 14.51 8.38
CA LEU A 497 -41.73 15.42 9.03
C LEU A 497 -42.96 15.66 8.15
N LEU A 498 -42.78 15.72 6.83
CA LEU A 498 -43.84 15.90 5.84
C LEU A 498 -44.55 14.60 5.45
N ARG A 499 -44.30 13.49 6.17
CA ARG A 499 -44.85 12.17 5.83
C ARG A 499 -46.38 12.14 5.96
N CYS A 500 -47.06 11.54 4.98
CA CYS A 500 -48.50 11.32 5.03
C CYS A 500 -48.90 10.31 6.12
N GLY A 501 -50.17 10.29 6.53
CA GLY A 501 -50.68 9.30 7.48
C GLY A 501 -50.50 7.83 7.02
N PRO A 502 -50.55 6.85 7.95
CA PRO A 502 -50.28 5.43 7.63
C PRO A 502 -51.18 4.84 6.55
N GLN A 503 -52.42 5.31 6.45
CA GLN A 503 -53.44 4.82 5.51
C GLN A 503 -53.56 5.65 4.22
N HIS A 504 -52.66 6.62 3.99
CA HIS A 504 -52.76 7.52 2.85
C HIS A 504 -52.29 6.83 1.54
N PRO A 505 -53.01 6.96 0.40
CA PRO A 505 -52.71 6.22 -0.84
C PRO A 505 -51.31 6.52 -1.42
N LYS A 506 -50.78 7.72 -1.19
CA LYS A 506 -49.42 8.11 -1.64
C LYS A 506 -48.30 7.70 -0.67
N ARG A 507 -48.58 6.95 0.40
CA ARG A 507 -47.58 6.56 1.41
C ARG A 507 -46.46 5.68 0.82
N PHE A 508 -46.74 4.90 -0.23
CA PHE A 508 -45.73 4.09 -0.89
C PHE A 508 -44.61 4.95 -1.51
N LEU A 509 -44.95 6.13 -2.05
CA LEU A 509 -43.97 7.03 -2.68
C LEU A 509 -42.98 7.56 -1.64
N PHE A 510 -43.49 7.95 -0.47
CA PHE A 510 -42.66 8.35 0.68
C PHE A 510 -41.77 7.20 1.14
N ASN A 511 -42.32 5.99 1.31
CA ASN A 511 -41.53 4.86 1.78
C ASN A 511 -40.39 4.52 0.80
N TRP A 512 -40.66 4.55 -0.50
CA TRP A 512 -39.64 4.33 -1.54
C TRP A 512 -38.60 5.44 -1.58
N SER A 513 -39.00 6.70 -1.56
CA SER A 513 -38.06 7.83 -1.61
C SER A 513 -37.18 7.90 -0.36
N HIS A 514 -37.75 7.67 0.83
CA HIS A 514 -37.02 7.66 2.10
C HIS A 514 -36.00 6.51 2.16
N ALA A 515 -36.38 5.32 1.67
CA ALA A 515 -35.49 4.16 1.61
C ALA A 515 -34.36 4.32 0.59
N LEU A 516 -34.68 4.78 -0.63
CA LEU A 516 -33.69 4.97 -1.71
C LEU A 516 -32.65 6.03 -1.32
N ASN A 517 -33.11 7.16 -0.77
CA ASN A 517 -32.22 8.21 -0.28
C ASN A 517 -31.30 7.68 0.85
N GLY A 518 -31.80 6.80 1.72
CA GLY A 518 -31.01 6.23 2.81
C GLY A 518 -29.88 5.31 2.34
N ALA A 519 -30.09 4.60 1.23
CA ALA A 519 -29.09 3.69 0.65
C ALA A 519 -27.99 4.42 -0.15
N ALA A 520 -28.30 5.56 -0.78
CA ALA A 520 -27.37 6.29 -1.64
C ALA A 520 -26.26 7.06 -0.88
N ILE A 521 -26.39 7.22 0.44
CA ILE A 521 -25.68 8.25 1.21
C ILE A 521 -24.25 7.89 1.66
N LYS A 522 -23.79 6.62 1.56
CA LYS A 522 -22.58 6.22 2.32
C LYS A 522 -21.32 5.92 1.53
N VAL A 523 -21.43 5.28 0.37
CA VAL A 523 -20.28 4.52 -0.15
C VAL A 523 -19.24 5.44 -0.81
N ALA A 524 -19.60 6.19 -1.85
CA ALA A 524 -18.60 6.92 -2.64
C ALA A 524 -17.81 8.00 -1.86
N ALA A 525 -18.46 8.70 -0.92
CA ALA A 525 -17.83 9.76 -0.15
C ALA A 525 -16.80 9.23 0.86
N ILE A 526 -17.02 8.05 1.45
CA ILE A 526 -16.04 7.42 2.36
C ILE A 526 -14.78 7.04 1.60
N PHE A 527 -14.90 6.32 0.48
CA PHE A 527 -13.75 5.84 -0.28
C PHE A 527 -12.88 7.01 -0.77
N THR A 528 -13.49 8.03 -1.35
CA THR A 528 -12.76 9.24 -1.79
C THR A 528 -12.17 10.06 -0.64
N GLY A 529 -12.71 9.92 0.58
CA GLY A 529 -12.16 10.54 1.78
C GLY A 529 -10.95 9.78 2.31
N LEU A 530 -11.05 8.45 2.40
CA LEU A 530 -9.96 7.58 2.85
C LEU A 530 -8.76 7.61 1.90
N GLU A 531 -8.99 7.68 0.58
CA GLU A 531 -7.92 7.83 -0.42
C GLU A 531 -7.04 9.07 -0.19
N ARG A 532 -7.58 10.13 0.42
CA ARG A 532 -6.83 11.35 0.74
C ARG A 532 -6.02 11.27 2.03
N ILE A 533 -6.40 10.36 2.92
CA ILE A 533 -5.76 10.16 4.22
C ILE A 533 -4.72 9.04 4.12
N ASP A 534 -5.01 8.02 3.33
CA ASP A 534 -4.17 6.84 3.17
C ASP A 534 -2.98 7.15 2.25
N SER A 535 -1.86 7.56 2.85
CA SER A 535 -0.58 7.79 2.16
C SER A 535 0.26 6.52 1.98
N SER A 536 -0.24 5.36 2.43
CA SER A 536 0.48 4.09 2.31
C SER A 536 0.51 3.61 0.85
N ALA A 537 1.65 3.03 0.45
CA ALA A 537 1.80 2.50 -0.91
C ALA A 537 0.84 1.34 -1.22
N ASP A 538 0.34 0.65 -0.19
CA ASP A 538 -0.55 -0.50 -0.34
C ASP A 538 -2.04 -0.15 -0.18
N GLN A 539 -2.37 1.10 0.15
CA GLN A 539 -3.73 1.61 0.35
C GLN A 539 -4.58 0.69 1.25
N TRP A 540 -4.02 0.26 2.38
CA TRP A 540 -4.65 -0.75 3.22
C TRP A 540 -5.98 -0.28 3.82
N MET A 541 -6.16 1.01 4.11
CA MET A 541 -7.41 1.54 4.69
C MET A 541 -8.57 1.35 3.72
N MET A 542 -8.30 1.52 2.42
CA MET A 542 -9.27 1.28 1.35
C MET A 542 -9.68 -0.19 1.27
N LYS A 543 -8.73 -1.12 1.43
CA LYS A 543 -9.01 -2.55 1.45
C LYS A 543 -9.87 -2.94 2.67
N VAL A 544 -9.58 -2.39 3.84
CA VAL A 544 -10.37 -2.61 5.07
C VAL A 544 -11.80 -2.09 4.92
N MET A 545 -11.97 -0.89 4.35
CA MET A 545 -13.30 -0.34 4.03
C MET A 545 -14.04 -1.22 3.00
N GLY A 546 -13.34 -1.73 1.97
CA GLY A 546 -13.92 -2.72 1.06
C GLY A 546 -14.40 -3.99 1.78
N GLY A 547 -13.63 -4.49 2.74
CA GLY A 547 -14.02 -5.60 3.61
C GLY A 547 -15.26 -5.30 4.45
N PHE A 548 -15.36 -4.09 5.02
CA PHE A 548 -16.55 -3.64 5.75
C PHE A 548 -17.79 -3.60 4.87
N VAL A 549 -17.70 -3.06 3.64
CA VAL A 549 -18.82 -3.05 2.69
C VAL A 549 -19.26 -4.47 2.34
N GLY A 550 -18.30 -5.39 2.13
CA GLY A 550 -18.59 -6.81 1.93
C GLY A 550 -19.29 -7.46 3.13
N TRP A 551 -18.85 -7.14 4.36
CA TRP A 551 -19.48 -7.57 5.59
C TRP A 551 -20.91 -7.04 5.74
N GLU A 552 -21.15 -5.74 5.52
CA GLU A 552 -22.50 -5.18 5.56
C GLU A 552 -23.41 -5.85 4.53
N ALA A 553 -22.93 -6.06 3.31
CA ALA A 553 -23.68 -6.74 2.25
C ALA A 553 -24.05 -8.17 2.66
N LEU A 554 -23.11 -8.92 3.24
CA LEU A 554 -23.35 -10.27 3.76
C LEU A 554 -24.40 -10.27 4.88
N CYS A 555 -24.31 -9.37 5.85
CA CYS A 555 -25.29 -9.30 6.93
C CYS A 555 -26.68 -8.92 6.41
N TYR A 556 -26.78 -7.99 5.45
CA TYR A 556 -28.06 -7.64 4.83
C TYR A 556 -28.67 -8.81 4.05
N THR A 557 -27.86 -9.59 3.31
CA THR A 557 -28.37 -10.75 2.56
C THR A 557 -28.83 -11.85 3.50
N LEU A 558 -28.11 -12.13 4.59
CA LEU A 558 -28.51 -13.09 5.62
C LEU A 558 -29.82 -12.68 6.31
N GLN A 559 -29.95 -11.40 6.68
CA GLN A 559 -31.17 -10.88 7.31
C GLN A 559 -32.37 -10.87 6.34
N GLU A 560 -32.15 -10.55 5.06
CA GLU A 560 -33.19 -10.63 4.03
C GLU A 560 -33.63 -12.08 3.76
N ALA A 561 -32.70 -13.03 3.71
CA ALA A 561 -32.99 -14.45 3.57
C ALA A 561 -33.83 -14.96 4.76
N HIS A 562 -33.42 -14.62 5.99
CA HIS A 562 -34.17 -14.96 7.19
C HIS A 562 -35.57 -14.34 7.22
N PHE A 563 -35.69 -13.06 6.84
CA PHE A 563 -36.97 -12.36 6.76
C PHE A 563 -37.93 -13.04 5.78
N ARG A 564 -37.44 -13.44 4.59
CA ARG A 564 -38.26 -14.16 3.60
C ARG A 564 -38.64 -15.56 4.06
N TRP A 565 -37.73 -16.27 4.73
CA TRP A 565 -38.00 -17.60 5.29
C TRP A 565 -39.10 -17.54 6.36
N ARG A 566 -39.07 -16.52 7.24
CA ARG A 566 -40.14 -16.28 8.22
C ARG A 566 -41.49 -16.10 7.55
N VAL A 567 -41.56 -15.24 6.53
CA VAL A 567 -42.83 -14.92 5.84
C VAL A 567 -43.44 -16.15 5.16
N HIS A 568 -42.62 -17.12 4.73
CA HIS A 568 -43.10 -18.32 4.06
C HIS A 568 -43.46 -19.49 5.00
N SER A 569 -43.00 -19.46 6.26
CA SER A 569 -43.25 -20.53 7.23
C SER A 569 -44.65 -20.36 7.86
N THR A 570 -45.51 -21.37 7.76
CA THR A 570 -46.87 -21.38 8.33
C THR A 570 -46.84 -21.35 9.87
N ASP A 571 -47.36 -20.27 10.45
CA ASP A 571 -47.15 -19.86 11.86
C ASP A 571 -47.66 -20.84 12.93
N THR A 572 -46.74 -21.25 13.83
CA THR A 572 -47.07 -21.77 15.18
C THR A 572 -46.48 -20.79 16.21
N SER A 573 -47.11 -20.52 17.35
CA SER A 573 -46.60 -19.49 18.29
C SER A 573 -45.16 -19.72 18.77
N THR A 574 -44.68 -20.96 18.75
CA THR A 574 -43.28 -21.35 19.02
C THR A 574 -42.30 -20.85 17.96
N THR A 575 -42.67 -20.81 16.67
CA THR A 575 -41.80 -20.36 15.57
C THR A 575 -41.56 -18.85 15.61
N VAL A 576 -42.53 -18.07 16.09
CA VAL A 576 -42.41 -16.60 16.22
C VAL A 576 -41.38 -16.20 17.30
N LEU A 577 -41.38 -16.88 18.45
CA LEU A 577 -40.45 -16.58 19.53
C LEU A 577 -39.01 -16.95 19.15
N GLU A 578 -38.80 -18.09 18.49
CA GLU A 578 -37.48 -18.50 17.99
C GLU A 578 -36.98 -17.56 16.90
N SER A 579 -37.84 -17.16 15.97
CA SER A 579 -37.45 -16.24 14.89
C SER A 579 -37.07 -14.85 15.42
N ASN A 580 -37.74 -14.35 16.46
CA ASN A 580 -37.35 -13.10 17.14
C ASN A 580 -35.98 -13.20 17.83
N LYS A 581 -35.61 -14.37 18.36
CA LYS A 581 -34.27 -14.60 18.92
C LYS A 581 -33.19 -14.58 17.83
N ILE A 582 -33.47 -15.15 16.66
CA ILE A 582 -32.54 -15.16 15.52
C ILE A 582 -32.31 -13.73 15.00
N ASP A 583 -33.35 -12.89 14.90
CA ASP A 583 -33.19 -11.47 14.53
C ASP A 583 -32.27 -10.72 15.52
N GLY A 584 -32.47 -10.95 16.82
CA GLY A 584 -31.61 -10.38 17.85
C GLY A 584 -30.16 -10.84 17.72
N LEU A 585 -29.94 -12.14 17.47
CA LEU A 585 -28.60 -12.71 17.28
C LEU A 585 -27.91 -12.14 16.02
N LEU A 586 -28.61 -12.06 14.89
CA LEU A 586 -28.08 -11.47 13.66
C LEU A 586 -27.74 -9.99 13.82
N MET A 587 -28.53 -9.24 14.61
CA MET A 587 -28.22 -7.85 14.95
C MET A 587 -26.98 -7.74 15.83
N VAL A 588 -26.84 -8.60 16.86
CA VAL A 588 -25.64 -8.61 17.72
C VAL A 588 -24.40 -8.99 16.91
N LEU A 589 -24.49 -9.99 16.04
CA LEU A 589 -23.41 -10.39 15.14
C LEU A 589 -22.99 -9.23 14.24
N PHE A 590 -23.95 -8.52 13.64
CA PHE A 590 -23.68 -7.35 12.81
C PHE A 590 -22.90 -6.27 13.58
N LEU A 591 -23.36 -5.92 14.79
CA LEU A 591 -22.71 -4.90 15.62
C LEU A 591 -21.30 -5.32 16.06
N LEU A 592 -21.11 -6.58 16.45
CA LEU A 592 -19.81 -7.12 16.82
C LEU A 592 -18.85 -7.16 15.64
N GLY A 593 -19.33 -7.46 14.43
CA GLY A 593 -18.53 -7.45 13.21
C GLY A 593 -18.16 -6.05 12.74
N ASN A 594 -19.00 -5.04 12.95
CA ASN A 594 -18.70 -3.65 12.57
C ASN A 594 -17.58 -3.04 13.42
N LEU A 595 -17.50 -3.41 14.70
CA LEU A 595 -16.54 -2.85 15.65
C LEU A 595 -15.07 -2.99 15.21
N PRO A 596 -14.54 -4.19 14.82
CA PRO A 596 -13.16 -4.31 14.41
C PRO A 596 -12.83 -3.50 13.14
N PHE A 597 -13.74 -3.42 12.17
CA PHE A 597 -13.53 -2.58 10.98
C PHE A 597 -13.45 -1.10 11.35
N LEU A 598 -14.37 -0.61 12.19
CA LEU A 598 -14.34 0.78 12.64
C LEU A 598 -13.06 1.07 13.43
N VAL A 599 -12.70 0.22 14.40
CA VAL A 599 -11.50 0.42 15.21
C VAL A 599 -10.25 0.44 14.34
N ALA A 600 -10.11 -0.50 13.39
CA ALA A 600 -8.98 -0.52 12.47
C ALA A 600 -8.86 0.78 11.67
N LEU A 601 -9.96 1.29 11.12
CA LEU A 601 -9.94 2.54 10.35
C LEU A 601 -9.70 3.78 11.21
N LEU A 602 -10.24 3.82 12.43
CA LEU A 602 -9.96 4.91 13.38
C LEU A 602 -8.50 4.93 13.81
N VAL A 603 -7.91 3.75 14.04
CA VAL A 603 -6.47 3.60 14.30
C VAL A 603 -5.67 4.08 13.09
N GLY A 604 -6.06 3.71 11.87
CA GLY A 604 -5.42 4.20 10.65
C GLY A 604 -5.45 5.73 10.50
N ILE A 605 -6.59 6.37 10.80
CA ILE A 605 -6.67 7.85 10.83
C ILE A 605 -5.74 8.43 11.90
N GLY A 606 -5.65 7.79 13.07
CA GLY A 606 -4.76 8.22 14.15
C GLY A 606 -3.28 8.08 13.82
N MET A 607 -2.89 6.97 13.17
CA MET A 607 -1.51 6.65 12.80
C MET A 607 -0.97 7.41 11.59
N SER A 608 -1.79 8.19 10.88
CA SER A 608 -1.36 9.12 9.82
C SER A 608 -0.42 10.25 10.30
N GLU A 609 0.23 10.06 11.44
CA GLU A 609 1.17 10.92 12.15
C GLU A 609 2.61 10.41 11.98
N ASP A 610 2.81 9.12 11.68
CA ASP A 610 4.10 8.43 11.81
C ASP A 610 4.70 7.83 10.51
N ASP A 611 4.02 7.97 9.35
CA ASP A 611 4.48 7.43 8.05
C ASP A 611 5.20 8.46 7.15
#